data_AF-A0A1S2T627-F1
#
_entry.id   AF-A0A1S2T627-F1
#
_cell.length_a   1.000
_cell.length_b   1.000
_cell.length_c   1.000
_cell.angle_alpha   90.00
_cell.angle_beta   90.00
_cell.angle_gamma   90.00
#
_symmetry.space_group_name_H-M   'P 1'
#
loop_
_entity.id
_entity.type
_entity.pdbx_description
1 polymer ?
#
loop_
_entity_poly.entity_id
_entity_poly.type
_entity_poly.pdbx_seq_one_letter_code
_entity_poly.pdbx_strand_id
1 'polypeptide(L)'
;MVKRMALIIAAAGVTFGLIVISIVVYQYTIMAPDPPHAGDCQLQQLEQTQDRAAEVHTYQCTRGSETTWQGTEIWLYEPLTEEWQRILTVAGEPCVRIHLNDRRLTVSHAANKLDFNLAEPVFIYKDKDGTSHSLAVAIDNQATACDD
;
A
#
# COMPACT_ATOMS: atom_id res chain seq x y z
N MET A 1 27.70 -5.68 -46.39
CA MET A 1 27.40 -6.45 -45.16
C MET A 1 27.55 -5.60 -43.90
N VAL A 2 28.69 -4.93 -43.68
CA VAL A 2 29.00 -4.11 -42.48
C VAL A 2 27.94 -3.06 -42.15
N LYS A 3 27.42 -2.30 -43.13
CA LYS A 3 26.36 -1.29 -42.91
C LYS A 3 25.05 -1.87 -42.34
N ARG A 4 24.67 -3.09 -42.75
CA ARG A 4 23.46 -3.76 -42.23
C ARG A 4 23.69 -4.28 -40.81
N MET A 5 24.88 -4.81 -40.53
CA MET A 5 25.27 -5.23 -39.17
C MET A 5 25.32 -4.05 -38.21
N ALA A 6 25.89 -2.92 -38.62
CA ALA A 6 25.94 -1.70 -37.81
C ALA A 6 24.53 -1.16 -37.48
N LEU A 7 23.61 -1.21 -38.45
CA LEU A 7 22.21 -0.83 -38.24
C LEU A 7 21.48 -1.76 -37.26
N ILE A 8 21.71 -3.07 -37.35
CA ILE A 8 21.11 -4.05 -36.44
C ILE A 8 21.64 -3.87 -35.01
N ILE A 9 22.96 -3.65 -34.85
CA ILE A 9 23.57 -3.40 -33.54
C ILE A 9 23.09 -2.08 -32.94
N ALA A 10 22.97 -1.03 -33.76
CA ALA A 10 22.44 0.26 -33.30
C ALA A 10 20.98 0.14 -32.84
N ALA A 11 20.14 -0.57 -33.60
CA ALA A 11 18.75 -0.82 -33.23
C ALA A 11 18.65 -1.62 -31.92
N ALA A 12 19.43 -2.69 -31.77
CA ALA A 12 19.47 -3.49 -30.56
C ALA A 12 19.92 -2.68 -29.33
N GLY A 13 20.91 -1.80 -29.50
CA GLY A 13 21.38 -0.90 -28.44
C GLY A 13 20.30 0.09 -27.97
N VAL A 14 19.53 0.66 -28.89
CA VAL A 14 18.42 1.57 -28.56
C VAL A 14 17.33 0.82 -27.80
N THR A 15 16.93 -0.37 -28.26
CA THR A 15 15.90 -1.17 -27.59
C THR A 15 16.35 -1.58 -26.19
N PHE A 16 17.61 -2.00 -26.02
CA PHE A 16 18.16 -2.33 -24.71
C PHE A 16 18.18 -1.12 -23.78
N GLY A 17 18.62 0.05 -24.27
CA GLY A 17 18.58 1.30 -23.52
C GLY A 17 17.18 1.65 -23.03
N LEU A 18 16.17 1.52 -23.89
CA LEU A 18 14.77 1.77 -23.51
C LEU A 18 14.27 0.79 -22.44
N ILE A 19 14.61 -0.49 -22.55
CA ILE A 19 14.25 -1.50 -21.54
C ILE A 19 14.88 -1.14 -20.19
N VAL A 20 16.17 -0.81 -20.16
CA VAL A 20 16.87 -0.45 -18.92
C VAL A 20 16.27 0.82 -18.31
N ILE A 21 16.03 1.87 -19.10
CA ILE A 21 15.41 3.11 -18.63
C ILE A 21 14.01 2.81 -18.07
N SER A 22 13.21 1.99 -18.76
CA SER A 22 11.88 1.60 -18.29
C SER A 22 11.94 0.85 -16.96
N ILE A 23 12.90 -0.05 -16.77
CA ILE A 23 13.09 -0.78 -15.50
C ILE A 23 13.49 0.18 -14.39
N VAL A 24 14.42 1.09 -14.65
CA VAL A 24 14.88 2.07 -13.66
C VAL A 24 13.74 3.00 -13.23
N VAL A 25 12.97 3.51 -14.20
CA VAL A 25 11.78 4.33 -13.90
C VAL A 25 10.73 3.52 -13.13
N TYR A 26 10.47 2.27 -13.52
CA TYR A 26 9.53 1.39 -12.83
C TYR A 26 9.94 1.15 -11.38
N GLN A 27 11.21 0.84 -11.13
CA GLN A 27 11.76 0.68 -9.78
C GLN A 27 11.66 1.97 -8.97
N TYR A 28 11.96 3.12 -9.57
CA TYR A 28 11.91 4.40 -8.87
C TYR A 28 10.47 4.88 -8.56
N THR A 29 9.50 4.48 -9.38
CA THR A 29 8.11 4.92 -9.24
C THR A 29 7.24 3.95 -8.43
N ILE A 30 7.62 2.68 -8.35
CA ILE A 30 6.89 1.61 -7.66
C ILE A 30 7.73 1.03 -6.52
N MET A 31 8.66 1.80 -5.95
CA MET A 31 9.03 1.54 -4.55
C MET A 31 7.74 1.69 -3.75
N ALA A 32 7.05 0.56 -3.54
CA ALA A 32 6.09 0.43 -2.48
C ALA A 32 6.81 0.99 -1.25
N PRO A 33 6.24 2.02 -0.60
CA PRO A 33 6.87 2.63 0.58
C PRO A 33 7.37 1.54 1.53
N ASP A 34 8.46 1.81 2.22
CA ASP A 34 8.93 0.86 3.22
C ASP A 34 7.81 0.56 4.23
N PRO A 35 7.57 -0.72 4.58
CA PRO A 35 6.58 -1.10 5.57
C PRO A 35 6.83 -0.36 6.89
N PRO A 36 5.80 -0.19 7.73
CA PRO A 36 5.90 0.64 8.93
C PRO A 36 7.05 0.18 9.82
N HIS A 37 8.02 1.06 10.05
CA HIS A 37 9.16 0.79 10.92
C HIS A 37 8.80 1.16 12.35
N ALA A 38 9.13 0.27 13.31
CA ALA A 38 8.72 0.42 14.71
C ALA A 38 9.25 1.69 15.40
N GLY A 39 10.27 2.36 14.84
CA GLY A 39 10.79 3.64 15.34
C GLY A 39 9.95 4.85 14.93
N ASP A 40 9.21 4.76 13.82
CA ASP A 40 8.52 5.88 13.19
C ASP A 40 7.00 5.77 13.29
N CYS A 41 6.48 4.60 13.68
CA CYS A 41 5.07 4.27 13.63
C CYS A 41 4.59 3.55 14.91
N GLN A 42 3.47 4.01 15.47
CA GLN A 42 2.78 3.40 16.60
C GLN A 42 1.50 2.70 16.11
N LEU A 43 1.35 1.40 16.41
CA LEU A 43 0.13 0.64 16.12
C LEU A 43 -1.05 1.19 16.94
N GLN A 44 -2.16 1.48 16.27
CA GLN A 44 -3.40 1.99 16.86
C GLN A 44 -4.49 0.91 16.92
N GLN A 45 -4.66 0.18 15.82
CA GLN A 45 -5.70 -0.86 15.68
C GLN A 45 -5.18 -2.00 14.81
N LEU A 46 -5.59 -3.22 15.14
CA LEU A 46 -5.32 -4.42 14.36
C LEU A 46 -6.61 -5.22 14.23
N GLU A 47 -7.00 -5.54 13.00
CA GLU A 47 -8.09 -6.46 12.72
C GLU A 47 -7.60 -7.61 11.85
N GLN A 48 -8.23 -8.78 12.02
CA GLN A 48 -7.82 -9.99 11.33
C GLN A 48 -9.03 -10.67 10.73
N THR A 49 -8.84 -11.20 9.52
CA THR A 49 -9.82 -12.07 8.84
C THR A 49 -10.11 -13.31 9.70
N GLN A 50 -11.32 -13.88 9.58
CA GLN A 50 -11.75 -15.01 10.43
C GLN A 50 -10.85 -16.25 10.26
N ASP A 51 -10.34 -16.48 9.06
CA ASP A 51 -9.43 -17.58 8.70
C ASP A 51 -7.97 -17.32 9.09
N ARG A 52 -7.66 -16.10 9.56
CA ARG A 52 -6.32 -15.60 9.88
C ARG A 52 -5.37 -15.59 8.68
N ALA A 53 -5.92 -15.43 7.48
CA ALA A 53 -5.15 -15.35 6.24
C ALA A 53 -4.62 -13.95 5.95
N ALA A 54 -5.20 -12.93 6.56
CA ALA A 54 -4.80 -11.53 6.42
C ALA A 54 -5.07 -10.72 7.69
N GLU A 55 -4.16 -9.79 7.96
CA GLU A 55 -4.23 -8.83 9.07
C GLU A 55 -4.22 -7.41 8.50
N VAL A 56 -5.06 -6.53 9.04
CA VAL A 56 -5.12 -5.11 8.68
C VAL A 56 -4.67 -4.29 9.88
N HIS A 57 -3.61 -3.53 9.69
CA HIS A 57 -2.92 -2.79 10.72
C HIS A 57 -3.08 -1.29 10.47
N THR A 58 -3.53 -0.56 11.49
CA THR A 58 -3.59 0.91 11.45
C THR A 58 -2.48 1.47 12.33
N TYR A 59 -1.64 2.31 11.75
CA TYR A 59 -0.52 2.96 12.43
C TYR A 59 -0.67 4.48 12.41
N GLN A 60 -0.25 5.12 13.49
CA GLN A 60 0.06 6.56 13.48
C GLN A 60 1.57 6.70 13.27
N CYS A 61 1.97 7.36 12.20
CA CYS A 61 3.36 7.45 11.76
C CYS A 61 3.85 8.90 11.71
N THR A 62 5.15 9.07 11.94
CA THR A 62 5.90 10.31 11.69
C THR A 62 7.09 9.97 10.81
N ARG A 63 7.14 10.48 9.57
CA ARG A 63 8.17 10.13 8.58
C ARG A 63 8.82 11.37 7.95
N GLY A 64 9.97 11.14 7.30
CA GLY A 64 10.76 12.15 6.59
C GLY A 64 12.08 12.46 7.30
N SER A 65 13.09 12.90 6.54
CA SER A 65 14.45 13.18 7.05
C SER A 65 14.51 14.25 8.14
N GLU A 66 13.42 15.01 8.31
CA GLU A 66 13.22 16.01 9.37
C GLU A 66 11.88 15.84 10.10
N THR A 67 11.26 14.64 10.09
CA THR A 67 9.97 14.36 10.78
C THR A 67 8.79 15.27 10.39
N THR A 68 8.79 15.82 9.18
CA THR A 68 7.79 16.82 8.76
C THR A 68 6.44 16.22 8.38
N TRP A 69 6.40 14.94 8.05
CA TRP A 69 5.15 14.27 7.72
C TRP A 69 4.64 13.48 8.92
N GLN A 70 3.40 13.75 9.31
CA GLN A 70 2.66 12.98 10.29
C GLN A 70 1.35 12.53 9.67
N GLY A 71 0.95 11.29 9.92
CA GLY A 71 -0.22 10.72 9.28
C GLY A 71 -0.59 9.36 9.82
N THR A 72 -1.80 8.93 9.47
CA THR A 72 -2.25 7.56 9.67
C THR A 72 -1.91 6.72 8.44
N GLU A 73 -1.35 5.53 8.63
CA GLU A 73 -1.14 4.55 7.57
C GLU A 73 -1.93 3.27 7.88
N ILE A 74 -2.61 2.71 6.89
CA ILE A 74 -3.29 1.42 6.98
C ILE A 74 -2.58 0.43 6.06
N TRP A 75 -2.27 -0.74 6.58
CA TRP A 75 -1.49 -1.77 5.91
C TRP A 75 -2.17 -3.13 5.99
N LEU A 76 -2.09 -3.90 4.92
CA LEU A 76 -2.43 -5.31 4.87
C LEU A 76 -1.15 -6.12 5.08
N TYR A 77 -1.20 -7.08 5.99
CA TYR A 77 -0.16 -8.07 6.19
C TYR A 77 -0.70 -9.46 5.85
N GLU A 78 0.07 -10.20 5.05
CA GLU A 78 -0.22 -11.59 4.67
C GLU A 78 0.69 -12.55 5.42
N PRO A 79 0.20 -13.27 6.45
CA PRO A 79 1.04 -14.15 7.25
C PRO A 79 1.66 -15.32 6.47
N LEU A 80 1.06 -15.75 5.35
CA LEU A 80 1.59 -16.87 4.56
C LEU A 80 2.86 -16.47 3.79
N THR A 81 2.85 -15.30 3.16
CA THR A 81 3.95 -14.81 2.31
C THR A 81 4.86 -13.83 3.05
N GLU A 82 4.46 -13.40 4.24
CA GLU A 82 5.08 -12.32 5.01
C GLU A 82 5.12 -10.97 4.27
N GLU A 83 4.22 -10.80 3.29
CA GLU A 83 4.15 -9.60 2.48
C GLU A 83 3.31 -8.50 3.13
N TRP A 84 3.76 -7.26 2.94
CA TRP A 84 3.07 -6.06 3.38
C TRP A 84 2.60 -5.27 2.17
N GLN A 85 1.33 -4.87 2.19
CA GLN A 85 0.73 -4.03 1.15
C GLN A 85 0.12 -2.78 1.80
N ARG A 86 0.52 -1.59 1.34
CA ARG A 86 -0.06 -0.36 1.86
C ARG A 86 -1.47 -0.18 1.31
N ILE A 87 -2.46 -0.03 2.20
CA ILE A 87 -3.84 0.21 1.82
C ILE A 87 -4.10 1.70 1.63
N LEU A 88 -3.86 2.49 2.66
CA LEU A 88 -4.28 3.88 2.72
C LEU A 88 -3.26 4.70 3.50
N THR A 89 -3.02 5.93 3.08
CA THR A 89 -2.41 6.95 3.93
C THR A 89 -3.33 8.14 4.11
N VAL A 90 -3.30 8.74 5.29
CA VAL A 90 -4.07 9.95 5.59
C VAL A 90 -3.17 10.94 6.31
N ALA A 91 -3.04 12.16 5.80
CA ALA A 91 -2.19 13.18 6.40
C ALA A 91 -2.81 13.77 7.68
N GLY A 92 -1.95 14.13 8.64
CA GLY A 92 -2.32 14.74 9.92
C GLY A 92 -2.64 13.74 11.02
N GLU A 93 -3.54 14.14 11.93
CA GLU A 93 -4.09 13.26 12.98
C GLU A 93 -5.60 13.09 12.78
N PRO A 94 -6.04 12.55 11.63
CA PRO A 94 -7.44 12.34 11.34
C PRO A 94 -7.98 11.22 12.23
N CYS A 95 -9.21 11.37 12.69
CA CYS A 95 -9.84 10.25 13.36
C CYS A 95 -10.31 9.20 12.36
N VAL A 96 -9.69 8.02 12.43
CA VAL A 96 -9.89 6.88 11.54
C VAL A 96 -10.10 5.62 12.37
N ARG A 97 -11.18 4.88 12.10
CA ARG A 97 -11.40 3.53 12.63
C ARG A 97 -11.59 2.57 11.47
N ILE A 98 -11.03 1.38 11.60
CA ILE A 98 -11.25 0.31 10.63
C ILE A 98 -12.30 -0.68 11.16
N HIS A 99 -12.95 -1.35 10.22
CA HIS A 99 -13.73 -2.54 10.49
C HIS A 99 -13.57 -3.52 9.32
N LEU A 100 -13.15 -4.73 9.63
CA LEU A 100 -12.86 -5.80 8.70
C LEU A 100 -13.95 -6.87 8.81
N ASN A 101 -14.64 -7.07 7.70
CA ASN A 101 -15.51 -8.22 7.49
C ASN A 101 -14.84 -9.16 6.48
N ASP A 102 -15.41 -10.35 6.26
CA ASP A 102 -14.80 -11.49 5.53
C ASP A 102 -14.04 -11.11 4.26
N ARG A 103 -14.53 -10.15 3.47
CA ARG A 103 -13.90 -9.67 2.23
C ARG A 103 -13.96 -8.16 2.02
N ARG A 104 -14.27 -7.41 3.07
CA ARG A 104 -14.45 -5.95 2.97
C ARG A 104 -13.85 -5.27 4.18
N LEU A 105 -12.94 -4.35 3.91
CA LEU A 105 -12.44 -3.37 4.85
C LEU A 105 -13.24 -2.08 4.72
N THR A 106 -13.89 -1.68 5.80
CA THR A 106 -14.52 -0.36 5.92
C THR A 106 -13.63 0.54 6.77
N VAL A 107 -13.23 1.67 6.21
CA VAL A 107 -12.47 2.73 6.87
C VAL A 107 -13.45 3.86 7.18
N SER A 108 -13.81 4.02 8.44
CA SER A 108 -14.70 5.08 8.92
C SER A 108 -13.89 6.27 9.39
N HIS A 109 -14.25 7.49 8.98
CA HIS A 109 -13.52 8.69 9.35
C HIS A 109 -14.40 9.92 9.58
N ALA A 110 -13.92 10.83 10.43
CA ALA A 110 -14.51 12.17 10.63
C ALA A 110 -13.74 13.29 9.91
N ALA A 111 -12.63 12.97 9.24
CA ALA A 111 -11.74 13.94 8.58
C ALA A 111 -12.19 14.33 7.15
N ASN A 112 -11.49 15.28 6.55
CA ASN A 112 -11.71 15.66 5.15
C ASN A 112 -11.23 14.54 4.21
N LYS A 113 -12.09 14.13 3.29
CA LYS A 113 -11.81 13.05 2.33
C LYS A 113 -10.62 13.36 1.40
N LEU A 114 -10.30 14.64 1.18
CA LEU A 114 -9.18 15.05 0.32
C LEU A 114 -7.82 14.67 0.90
N ASP A 115 -7.73 14.38 2.20
CA ASP A 115 -6.48 14.01 2.86
C ASP A 115 -6.18 12.51 2.75
N PHE A 116 -7.10 11.72 2.17
CA PHE A 116 -7.04 10.27 2.03
C PHE A 116 -6.40 9.89 0.69
N ASN A 117 -5.34 9.09 0.75
CA ASN A 117 -4.66 8.53 -0.41
C ASN A 117 -4.73 7.00 -0.37
N LEU A 118 -5.75 6.46 -1.05
CA LEU A 118 -5.97 5.03 -1.20
C LEU A 118 -5.06 4.49 -2.30
N ALA A 119 -4.24 3.49 -1.98
CA ALA A 119 -3.31 2.91 -2.95
C ALA A 119 -4.06 2.11 -4.03
N GLU A 120 -4.97 1.23 -3.63
CA GLU A 120 -5.80 0.43 -4.53
C GLU A 120 -7.21 0.24 -3.93
N PRO A 121 -8.27 0.09 -4.74
CA PRO A 121 -9.62 -0.16 -4.23
C PRO A 121 -9.82 -1.62 -3.78
N VAL A 122 -8.97 -2.54 -4.25
CA VAL A 122 -9.04 -3.97 -3.96
C VAL A 122 -7.64 -4.54 -3.81
N PHE A 123 -7.42 -5.28 -2.74
CA PHE A 123 -6.17 -6.00 -2.46
C PHE A 123 -6.40 -7.50 -2.60
N ILE A 124 -5.34 -8.25 -2.90
CA ILE A 124 -5.37 -9.70 -2.99
C ILE A 124 -4.52 -10.26 -1.87
N TYR A 125 -5.01 -11.29 -1.19
CA TYR A 125 -4.25 -12.05 -0.21
C TYR A 125 -4.44 -13.56 -0.38
N LYS A 126 -3.55 -14.37 0.18
CA LYS A 126 -3.65 -15.84 0.13
C LYS A 126 -4.02 -16.45 1.48
N ASP A 127 -4.94 -17.41 1.44
CA ASP A 127 -5.22 -18.26 2.60
C ASP A 127 -4.15 -19.33 2.79
N LYS A 128 -4.31 -20.13 3.86
CA LYS A 128 -3.36 -21.19 4.24
C LYS A 128 -3.20 -22.28 3.18
N ASP A 129 -4.18 -22.45 2.30
CA ASP A 129 -4.15 -23.42 1.19
C ASP A 129 -3.55 -22.80 -0.09
N GLY A 130 -3.17 -21.51 -0.04
CA GLY A 130 -2.65 -20.74 -1.16
C GLY A 130 -3.72 -20.20 -2.09
N THR A 131 -5.00 -20.30 -1.73
CA THR A 131 -6.10 -19.75 -2.52
C THR A 131 -6.12 -18.25 -2.40
N SER A 132 -6.23 -17.56 -3.53
CA SER A 132 -6.31 -16.09 -3.55
C SER A 132 -7.72 -15.61 -3.23
N HIS A 133 -7.79 -14.66 -2.30
CA HIS A 133 -9.00 -13.93 -1.93
C HIS A 133 -8.82 -12.45 -2.20
N SER A 134 -9.93 -11.75 -2.39
CA SER A 134 -9.94 -10.29 -2.57
C SER A 134 -10.48 -9.59 -1.34
N LEU A 135 -9.84 -8.48 -0.98
CA LEU A 135 -10.26 -7.56 0.06
C LEU A 135 -10.63 -6.21 -0.57
N ALA A 136 -11.92 -5.88 -0.59
CA ALA A 136 -12.39 -4.59 -1.09
C ALA A 136 -12.29 -3.52 0.00
N VAL A 137 -11.88 -2.29 -0.36
CA VAL A 137 -11.74 -1.18 0.57
C VAL A 137 -12.83 -0.14 0.34
N ALA A 138 -13.56 0.23 1.39
CA ALA A 138 -14.55 1.29 1.39
C ALA A 138 -14.15 2.37 2.39
N ILE A 139 -14.23 3.65 1.98
CA ILE A 139 -13.92 4.80 2.83
C ILE A 139 -15.21 5.58 3.05
N ASP A 140 -15.72 5.53 4.28
CA ASP A 140 -17.01 6.08 4.67
C ASP A 140 -16.82 7.26 5.64
N ASN A 141 -17.40 8.40 5.31
CA ASN A 141 -17.43 9.54 6.21
C ASN A 141 -18.52 9.30 7.26
N GLN A 142 -18.10 9.21 8.52
CA GLN A 142 -18.98 9.09 9.68
C GLN A 142 -18.52 10.09 10.73
N ALA A 143 -19.33 11.13 10.94
CA ALA A 143 -19.02 12.20 11.90
C ALA A 143 -18.78 11.67 13.33
N THR A 144 -19.43 10.57 13.69
CA THR A 144 -19.32 9.92 15.01
C THR A 144 -18.39 8.70 15.00
N ALA A 145 -17.55 8.52 13.98
CA ALA A 145 -16.67 7.33 13.85
C ALA A 145 -15.80 7.10 15.09
N CYS A 146 -15.52 8.17 15.83
CA CYS A 146 -14.61 8.20 16.96
C CYS A 146 -15.21 8.80 18.22
N ASP A 147 -16.52 9.05 18.22
CA ASP A 147 -17.21 9.35 19.45
C ASP A 147 -17.38 8.02 20.20
N ASP A 148 -16.87 7.95 21.42
CA ASP A 148 -16.93 6.76 22.28
C ASP A 148 -18.33 6.45 22.78
#